data_AF-A0A524K686-F1
#
_entry.id   AF-A0A524K686-F1
#
_cell.length_a   1.000
_cell.length_b   1.000
_cell.length_c   1.000
_cell.angle_alpha   90.00
_cell.angle_beta   90.00
_cell.angle_gamma   90.00
#
_symmetry.space_group_name_H-M   'P 1'
#
loop_
_entity.id
_entity.type
_entity.pdbx_description
1 polymer ?
#
loop_
_entity_poly.entity_id
_entity_poly.type
_entity_poly.pdbx_seq_one_letter_code
_entity_poly.pdbx_strand_id
1 'polypeptide(L)'
;MIHAKTYLASLFGFLLILVLLITSIDIFSLDRAFFLSQYKKLDVAVNIGVSETDLVKSTDVLLGYLRDTRKDLNVTVTIDGTPQQMFNQREIDHMIDVKVLYRNAIFFRNLSLIIGSIFAVLLLAMYRRKAIRLLARGIQNA
;
A
#
# COMPACT_ATOMS: atom_id res chain seq x y z
N MET A 1 33.38 -7.80 17.55
CA MET A 1 32.97 -6.47 17.01
C MET A 1 32.81 -6.42 15.48
N ILE A 2 33.59 -7.17 14.68
CA ILE A 2 33.51 -7.09 13.19
C ILE A 2 32.22 -7.69 12.63
N HIS A 3 31.75 -8.83 13.15
CA HIS A 3 30.53 -9.48 12.67
C HIS A 3 29.26 -8.71 13.04
N ALA A 4 29.20 -8.13 14.24
CA ALA A 4 28.04 -7.39 14.74
C ALA A 4 27.61 -6.22 13.82
N LYS A 5 28.57 -5.42 13.33
CA LYS A 5 28.28 -4.33 12.39
C LYS A 5 27.81 -4.82 11.01
N THR A 6 28.27 -6.00 10.58
CA THR A 6 27.83 -6.59 9.31
C THR A 6 26.39 -7.08 9.42
N TYR A 7 26.04 -7.77 10.52
CA TYR A 7 24.66 -8.19 10.77
C TYR A 7 23.69 -6.99 10.88
N LEU A 8 24.07 -5.93 11.61
CA LEU A 8 23.25 -4.72 11.70
C LEU A 8 23.05 -4.05 10.33
N ALA A 9 24.09 -4.00 9.50
CA ALA A 9 24.02 -3.43 8.16
C ALA A 9 23.15 -4.28 7.22
N SER A 10 23.28 -5.61 7.23
CA SER A 10 22.42 -6.51 6.44
C SER A 10 20.96 -6.42 6.86
N LEU A 11 20.68 -6.38 8.17
CA LEU A 11 19.33 -6.22 8.68
C LEU A 11 18.72 -4.87 8.29
N PHE A 12 19.51 -3.79 8.33
CA PHE A 12 19.09 -2.50 7.77
C PHE A 12 18.75 -2.59 6.29
N GLY A 13 19.61 -3.24 5.49
CA GLY A 13 19.39 -3.42 4.05
C GLY A 13 18.09 -4.16 3.76
N PHE A 14 17.84 -5.26 4.46
CA PHE A 14 16.61 -6.05 4.34
C PHE A 14 15.37 -5.22 4.69
N LEU A 15 15.38 -4.51 5.82
CA LEU A 15 14.28 -3.64 6.23
C LEU A 15 14.03 -2.54 5.21
N LEU A 16 15.08 -1.96 4.62
CA LEU A 16 14.96 -0.95 3.59
C LEU A 16 14.30 -1.49 2.33
N ILE A 17 14.70 -2.68 1.87
CA ILE A 17 14.07 -3.35 0.71
C ILE A 17 12.58 -3.60 0.97
N LEU A 18 12.24 -4.13 2.15
CA LEU A 18 10.85 -4.38 2.54
C LEU A 18 10.03 -3.09 2.53
N VAL A 19 10.58 -2.00 3.06
CA VAL A 19 9.92 -0.69 3.04
C VAL A 19 9.67 -0.22 1.62
N LEU A 20 10.67 -0.28 0.75
CA LEU A 20 10.55 0.17 -0.64
C LEU A 20 9.52 -0.67 -1.40
N LEU A 21 9.50 -1.99 -1.18
CA LEU A 21 8.53 -2.90 -1.78
C LEU A 21 7.09 -2.52 -1.39
N ILE A 22 6.80 -2.41 -0.10
CA ILE A 22 5.45 -2.06 0.37
C ILE A 22 5.07 -0.64 -0.07
N THR A 23 6.02 0.31 -0.10
CA THR A 23 5.78 1.67 -0.59
C THR A 23 5.41 1.70 -2.07
N SER A 24 6.08 0.90 -2.90
CA SER A 24 5.73 0.76 -4.32
C SER A 24 4.31 0.24 -4.47
N ILE A 25 3.97 -0.85 -3.77
CA ILE A 25 2.61 -1.42 -3.79
C ILE A 25 1.59 -0.38 -3.34
N ASP A 26 1.85 0.35 -2.26
CA ASP A 26 0.96 1.39 -1.73
C ASP A 26 0.66 2.48 -2.78
N ILE A 27 1.69 2.98 -3.45
CA ILE A 27 1.56 4.03 -4.48
C ILE A 27 0.72 3.54 -5.67
N PHE A 28 0.96 2.32 -6.16
CA PHE A 28 0.33 1.82 -7.39
C PHE A 28 -1.03 1.15 -7.16
N SER A 29 -1.22 0.44 -6.04
CA SER A 29 -2.45 -0.35 -5.79
C SER A 29 -3.70 0.51 -5.57
N LEU A 30 -3.52 1.77 -5.17
CA LEU A 30 -4.61 2.72 -4.92
C LEU A 30 -4.58 3.89 -5.90
N ASP A 31 -3.95 3.73 -7.07
CA ASP A 31 -3.90 4.76 -8.10
C ASP A 31 -5.24 4.87 -8.83
N ARG A 32 -5.99 5.92 -8.50
CA ARG A 32 -7.27 6.24 -9.12
C ARG A 32 -7.18 6.38 -10.65
N ALA A 33 -6.14 7.06 -11.16
CA ALA A 33 -5.99 7.29 -12.59
C ALA A 33 -5.74 5.97 -13.33
N PHE A 34 -5.00 5.05 -12.72
CA PHE A 34 -4.84 3.69 -13.22
C PHE A 34 -6.20 2.99 -13.36
N PHE A 35 -7.02 2.94 -12.31
CA PHE A 35 -8.35 2.32 -12.37
C PHE A 35 -9.23 2.90 -13.48
N LEU A 36 -9.33 4.24 -13.56
CA LEU A 36 -10.14 4.89 -14.57
C LEU A 36 -9.65 4.59 -16.00
N SER A 37 -8.33 4.55 -16.19
CA SER A 37 -7.75 4.19 -17.48
C SER A 37 -8.09 2.76 -17.90
N GLN A 38 -8.10 1.81 -16.95
CA GLN A 38 -8.43 0.42 -17.22
C GLN A 38 -9.92 0.23 -17.46
N TYR A 39 -10.78 0.89 -16.68
CA TYR A 39 -12.23 0.82 -16.88
C TYR A 39 -12.65 1.29 -18.25
N LYS A 40 -12.04 2.38 -18.75
CA LYS A 40 -12.30 2.89 -20.10
C LYS A 40 -11.77 1.95 -21.19
N LYS A 41 -10.61 1.31 -20.97
CA LYS A 41 -10.03 0.37 -21.95
C LYS A 41 -10.80 -0.94 -22.07
N LEU A 42 -11.46 -1.35 -20.99
CA LEU A 42 -12.15 -2.64 -20.86
C LEU A 42 -13.68 -2.50 -20.87
N ASP A 43 -14.20 -1.31 -21.17
CA ASP A 43 -15.63 -0.98 -21.18
C ASP A 43 -16.38 -1.51 -19.94
N VAL A 44 -15.76 -1.38 -18.77
CA VAL A 44 -16.25 -2.00 -17.52
C VAL A 44 -17.64 -1.49 -17.16
N ALA A 45 -17.90 -0.19 -17.32
CA ALA A 45 -19.20 0.42 -17.05
C ALA A 45 -20.32 -0.21 -17.89
N VAL A 46 -20.04 -0.46 -19.18
CA VAL A 46 -20.98 -1.11 -20.11
C VAL A 46 -21.19 -2.57 -19.70
N ASN A 47 -20.12 -3.30 -19.40
CA ASN A 47 -20.19 -4.73 -19.07
C ASN A 47 -20.98 -5.02 -17.78
N ILE A 48 -21.00 -4.08 -16.84
CA ILE A 48 -21.72 -4.21 -15.55
C ILE A 48 -23.04 -3.43 -15.52
N GLY A 49 -23.42 -2.74 -16.61
CA GLY A 49 -24.70 -2.05 -16.74
C GLY A 49 -24.83 -0.76 -15.90
N VAL A 50 -23.73 -0.07 -15.60
CA VAL A 50 -23.74 1.21 -14.84
C VAL A 50 -23.24 2.38 -15.66
N SER A 51 -23.59 3.60 -15.24
CA SER A 51 -23.00 4.81 -15.82
C SER A 51 -21.50 4.92 -15.48
N GLU A 52 -20.69 5.50 -16.38
CA GLU A 52 -19.28 5.77 -16.08
C GLU A 52 -19.12 6.62 -14.82
N THR A 53 -20.02 7.59 -14.62
CA THR A 53 -20.05 8.45 -13.43
C THR A 53 -20.27 7.66 -12.14
N ASP A 54 -21.17 6.68 -12.16
CA ASP A 54 -21.45 5.82 -11.01
C ASP A 54 -20.29 4.87 -10.72
N LEU A 55 -19.64 4.34 -11.76
CA LEU A 55 -18.45 3.50 -11.60
C LEU A 55 -17.28 4.28 -10.99
N VAL A 56 -17.04 5.51 -11.48
CA VAL A 56 -16.03 6.42 -10.95
C VAL A 56 -16.33 6.75 -9.48
N LYS A 57 -17.57 7.12 -9.16
CA LYS A 57 -18.02 7.43 -7.80
C LYS A 57 -17.83 6.25 -6.85
N SER A 58 -18.19 5.05 -7.29
CA SER A 58 -18.05 3.82 -6.49
C SER A 58 -16.59 3.49 -6.22
N THR A 59 -15.73 3.75 -7.20
CA THR A 59 -14.27 3.58 -7.05
C THR A 59 -13.68 4.58 -6.07
N ASP A 60 -14.15 5.82 -6.09
CA ASP A 60 -13.73 6.85 -5.12
C ASP A 60 -14.14 6.49 -3.69
N VAL A 61 -15.32 5.90 -3.52
CA VAL A 61 -15.77 5.35 -2.24
C VAL A 61 -14.89 4.19 -1.79
N LEU A 62 -14.60 3.25 -2.69
CA LEU A 62 -13.74 2.08 -2.40
C LEU A 62 -12.32 2.50 -1.99
N LEU A 63 -11.68 3.35 -2.78
CA LEU A 63 -10.33 3.84 -2.50
C LEU A 63 -10.31 4.70 -1.22
N GLY A 64 -11.35 5.49 -0.98
CA GLY A 64 -11.48 6.26 0.25
C GLY A 64 -11.65 5.39 1.50
N TYR A 65 -12.40 4.29 1.38
CA TYR A 65 -12.56 3.31 2.45
C TYR A 65 -11.23 2.63 2.81
N LEU A 66 -10.44 2.21 1.80
CA LEU A 66 -9.12 1.60 2.00
C LEU A 66 -8.10 2.58 2.60
N ARG A 67 -8.19 3.87 2.24
CA ARG A 67 -7.31 4.95 2.76
C ARG A 67 -7.76 5.54 4.10
N ASP A 68 -8.78 4.98 4.76
CA ASP A 68 -9.38 5.52 5.99
C ASP A 68 -9.96 6.94 5.85
N THR A 69 -10.14 7.47 4.64
CA THR A 69 -10.82 8.76 4.43
C THR A 69 -12.34 8.63 4.48
N ARG A 70 -12.86 7.40 4.39
CA ARG A 70 -14.26 7.03 4.62
C ARG A 70 -14.38 5.77 5.47
N LYS A 71 -15.50 5.66 6.18
CA LYS A 71 -15.78 4.53 7.11
C LYS A 71 -16.64 3.43 6.49
N ASP A 72 -17.37 3.74 5.44
CA ASP A 72 -18.34 2.84 4.80
C ASP A 72 -18.12 2.73 3.29
N LEU A 73 -18.72 1.68 2.71
CA LEU A 73 -18.81 1.42 1.28
C LEU A 73 -20.24 1.65 0.76
N ASN A 74 -20.97 2.61 1.35
CA ASN A 74 -22.35 2.87 0.95
C ASN A 74 -22.39 3.74 -0.31
N VAL A 75 -22.73 3.13 -1.44
CA VAL A 75 -22.86 3.83 -2.72
C VAL A 75 -23.97 3.20 -3.55
N THR A 76 -25.03 3.99 -3.74
CA THR A 76 -26.14 3.64 -4.64
C THR A 76 -25.79 4.06 -6.06
N VAL A 77 -26.00 3.14 -7.00
CA VAL A 77 -25.79 3.28 -8.44
C VAL A 77 -27.05 2.79 -9.17
N THR A 78 -27.22 3.20 -10.42
CA THR A 78 -28.32 2.68 -11.26
C THR A 78 -27.78 1.57 -12.14
N ILE A 79 -28.22 0.33 -11.90
CA ILE A 79 -27.89 -0.84 -12.73
C ILE A 79 -29.12 -1.15 -13.58
N ASP A 80 -28.98 -1.09 -14.90
CA ASP A 80 -30.06 -1.38 -15.86
C ASP A 80 -31.38 -0.64 -15.57
N GLY A 81 -31.29 0.61 -15.10
CA GLY A 81 -32.44 1.46 -14.78
C GLY A 81 -33.03 1.28 -13.37
N THR A 82 -32.47 0.38 -12.56
CA THR A 82 -32.90 0.17 -11.16
C THR A 82 -31.87 0.70 -10.15
N PRO A 83 -32.28 1.50 -9.15
CA PRO A 83 -31.37 1.96 -8.11
C PRO A 83 -31.02 0.82 -7.15
N GLN A 84 -29.74 0.49 -7.05
CA GLN A 84 -29.23 -0.56 -6.19
C GLN A 84 -27.90 -0.14 -5.54
N GLN A 85 -27.55 -0.76 -4.41
CA GLN A 85 -26.20 -0.66 -3.85
C GLN A 85 -25.18 -1.32 -4.77
N MET A 86 -24.06 -0.62 -5.04
CA MET A 86 -22.96 -1.16 -5.83
C MET A 86 -22.33 -2.38 -5.15
N PHE A 87 -22.18 -2.31 -3.83
CA PHE A 87 -21.56 -3.37 -3.03
C PHE A 87 -22.61 -4.09 -2.21
N ASN A 88 -22.63 -5.42 -2.31
CA ASN A 88 -23.46 -6.24 -1.44
C ASN A 88 -22.78 -6.52 -0.09
N GLN A 89 -23.50 -7.10 0.87
CA GLN A 89 -22.95 -7.36 2.22
C GLN A 89 -21.70 -8.25 2.19
N ARG A 90 -21.68 -9.29 1.34
CA ARG A 90 -20.55 -10.21 1.23
C ARG A 90 -19.29 -9.51 0.71
N GLU A 91 -19.44 -8.61 -0.27
CA GLU A 91 -18.34 -7.81 -0.79
C GLU A 91 -17.83 -6.81 0.24
N ILE A 92 -18.73 -6.22 1.02
CA ILE A 92 -18.36 -5.34 2.16
C ILE A 92 -17.57 -6.13 3.19
N ASP A 93 -18.04 -7.31 3.60
CA ASP A 93 -17.35 -8.17 4.57
C ASP A 93 -15.95 -8.56 4.06
N HIS A 94 -15.84 -8.92 2.79
CA HIS A 94 -14.55 -9.19 2.15
C HIS A 94 -13.63 -7.95 2.14
N MET A 95 -14.18 -6.75 1.93
CA MET A 95 -13.40 -5.51 1.97
C MET A 95 -12.93 -5.12 3.38
N ILE A 96 -13.62 -5.55 4.44
CA ILE A 96 -13.14 -5.38 5.82
C ILE A 96 -11.81 -6.12 5.99
N ASP A 97 -11.75 -7.38 5.54
CA ASP A 97 -10.53 -8.18 5.61
C ASP A 97 -9.40 -7.60 4.76
N VAL A 98 -9.70 -7.17 3.52
CA VAL A 98 -8.74 -6.51 2.63
C VAL A 98 -8.18 -5.23 3.25
N LYS A 99 -9.04 -4.43 3.91
CA LYS A 99 -8.61 -3.22 4.62
C LYS A 99 -7.69 -3.54 5.78
N VAL A 100 -7.99 -4.57 6.56
CA VAL A 100 -7.12 -5.04 7.66
C VAL A 100 -5.78 -5.49 7.11
N LEU A 101 -5.75 -6.26 6.03
CA LEU A 101 -4.52 -6.71 5.37
C LEU A 101 -3.67 -5.53 4.90
N TYR A 102 -4.26 -4.57 4.19
CA TYR A 102 -3.57 -3.37 3.72
C TYR A 102 -3.03 -2.54 4.89
N ARG A 103 -3.83 -2.29 5.93
CA ARG A 103 -3.40 -1.55 7.12
C ARG A 103 -2.25 -2.24 7.84
N ASN A 104 -2.29 -3.57 7.95
CA ASN A 104 -1.21 -4.36 8.53
C ASN A 104 0.08 -4.23 7.70
N ALA A 105 -0.01 -4.27 6.37
CA ALA A 105 1.16 -4.07 5.51
C ALA A 105 1.79 -2.68 5.71
N ILE A 106 0.97 -1.61 5.76
CA ILE A 106 1.43 -0.25 6.05
C ILE A 106 2.03 -0.14 7.45
N PHE A 107 1.43 -0.80 8.45
CA PHE A 107 1.98 -0.87 9.79
C PHE A 107 3.38 -1.52 9.81
N PHE A 108 3.54 -2.68 9.15
CA PHE A 108 4.84 -3.35 9.05
C PHE A 108 5.88 -2.50 8.30
N ARG A 109 5.48 -1.80 7.23
CA ARG A 109 6.34 -0.82 6.55
C ARG A 109 6.82 0.26 7.52
N ASN A 110 5.90 0.90 8.25
CA ASN A 110 6.24 2.01 9.15
C ASN A 110 7.11 1.51 10.32
N LEU A 111 6.83 0.33 10.86
CA LEU A 111 7.67 -0.29 11.89
C LEU A 111 9.08 -0.59 11.36
N SER A 112 9.19 -1.13 10.15
CA SER A 112 10.47 -1.43 9.49
C SER A 112 11.27 -0.17 9.21
N LEU A 113 10.60 0.92 8.82
CA LEU A 113 11.21 2.25 8.68
C LEU A 113 11.80 2.76 10.00
N ILE A 114 11.04 2.67 11.10
CA ILE A 114 11.49 3.12 12.42
C ILE A 114 12.71 2.30 12.87
N ILE A 115 12.60 0.96 12.83
CA ILE A 115 13.68 0.06 13.25
C ILE A 115 14.92 0.25 12.37
N GLY A 116 14.74 0.31 11.04
CA GLY A 116 15.83 0.58 10.10
C GLY A 116 16.51 1.93 10.37
N SER A 117 15.74 2.98 10.67
CA SER A 117 16.28 4.29 11.02
C SER A 117 17.10 4.25 12.31
N ILE A 118 16.65 3.50 13.32
CA ILE A 118 17.42 3.29 14.56
C ILE A 118 18.76 2.62 14.25
N PHE A 119 18.78 1.57 13.44
CA PHE A 119 20.04 0.92 13.05
C PHE A 119 20.94 1.83 12.24
N ALA A 120 20.40 2.65 11.34
CA ALA A 120 21.16 3.65 10.60
C ALA A 120 21.82 4.66 11.55
N VAL A 121 21.06 5.22 12.50
CA VAL A 121 21.56 6.18 13.50
C VAL A 121 22.63 5.54 14.40
N LEU A 122 22.42 4.31 14.88
CA LEU A 122 23.42 3.59 15.68
C LEU A 122 24.73 3.38 14.92
N LEU A 123 24.65 2.95 13.65
CA LEU A 123 25.83 2.78 12.81
C LEU A 123 26.55 4.12 12.55
N LEU A 124 25.81 5.20 12.30
CA LEU A 124 26.36 6.55 12.14
C LEU A 124 27.06 7.04 13.41
N ALA A 125 26.44 6.85 14.58
CA ALA A 125 27.00 7.27 15.87
C ALA A 125 28.30 6.52 16.21
N MET A 126 28.32 5.20 15.97
CA MET A 126 29.48 4.35 16.31
C MET A 126 30.63 4.43 15.29
N TYR A 127 30.33 4.60 14.00
CA TYR A 127 31.32 4.46 12.93
C TYR A 127 31.50 5.70 12.04
N ARG A 128 30.72 6.77 12.26
CA ARG A 128 30.80 8.08 11.58
C ARG A 128 31.04 7.94 10.07
N ARG A 129 32.21 8.34 9.57
CA ARG A 129 32.55 8.32 8.13
C ARG A 129 32.58 6.92 7.50
N LYS A 130 32.75 5.84 8.29
CA LYS A 130 32.71 4.46 7.80
C LYS A 130 31.28 3.89 7.74
N ALA A 131 30.32 4.52 8.43
CA ALA A 131 28.94 4.06 8.50
C ALA A 131 28.24 4.05 7.14
N ILE A 132 28.42 5.09 6.33
CA ILE A 132 27.84 5.18 4.97
C ILE A 132 28.27 3.98 4.10
N ARG A 133 29.56 3.61 4.17
CA ARG A 133 30.08 2.42 3.46
C ARG A 133 29.51 1.11 4.01
N LEU A 134 29.24 1.03 5.31
CA LEU A 134 28.64 -0.16 5.92
C LEU A 134 27.17 -0.30 5.53
N LEU A 135 26.40 0.79 5.52
CA LEU A 135 25.00 0.80 5.08
C LEU A 135 24.88 0.38 3.61
N ALA A 136 25.73 0.92 2.73
CA ALA A 136 25.76 0.54 1.32
C ALA A 136 26.07 -0.95 1.11
N ARG A 137 27.03 -1.50 1.87
CA ARG A 137 27.32 -2.94 1.87
C ARG A 137 26.18 -3.77 2.44
N GLY A 138 25.46 -3.25 3.42
CA GLY A 138 24.28 -3.90 3.99
C GLY A 138 23.23 -4.17 2.93
N ILE A 139 22.95 -3.19 2.09
CA ILE A 139 22.00 -3.30 0.97
C ILE A 139 22.48 -4.31 -0.08
N GLN A 140 23.77 -4.35 -0.41
CA GLN A 140 24.32 -5.30 -1.39
C GLN A 140 24.31 -6.75 -0.93
N ASN A 141 24.24 -6.99 0.38
CA ASN A 141 24.27 -8.33 0.99
C ASN A 141 22.94 -8.70 1.66
N ALA A 142 21.90 -7.89 1.47
CA ALA A 142 20.54 -8.15 1.96
C ALA A 142 19.74 -8.89 0.89
#